data_AF-A0A519LKJ7-F1
#
_entry.id   AF-A0A519LKJ7-F1
#
_cell.length_a   1.000
_cell.length_b   1.000
_cell.length_c   1.000
_cell.angle_alpha   90.00
_cell.angle_beta   90.00
_cell.angle_gamma   90.00
#
_symmetry.space_group_name_H-M   'P 1'
#
loop_
_entity.id
_entity.type
_entity.pdbx_description
1 polymer ?
#
loop_
_entity_poly.entity_id
_entity_poly.type
_entity_poly.pdbx_seq_one_letter_code
_entity_poly.pdbx_strand_id
1 'polypeptide(L)'
;MPFPIDIKYISETEQELELIFPESFKTKMTKENGGELTTKDDDWQIFPFFDKSDHKRISRTANHIVLETKQARNWGNFPANGIAIASNGSGDFLLLLPTKENQQQLSSEIFSWFHETGEVRKIANHITEFNFPISKPIHKKQIIRQKLTSLKTDYGFRLDNIPSPWTLMETVSSNKPSFYAFQIGKGTECLVSLETSFPTKQLENDKYWLDLWVKETGLKKNIDDLNIERPELENYSCIIVKSKNWTPVFYWFKSHLTEKWYLKMTTGASRHKGDFKEFIKILDNIQVDR
;
A
#
# COMPACT_ATOMS: atom_id res chain seq x y z
N MET A 1 1.48 -4.94 15.11
CA MET A 1 1.47 -6.10 16.05
C MET A 1 0.61 -7.21 15.47
N PRO A 2 1.21 -8.36 15.14
CA PRO A 2 0.47 -9.56 14.76
C PRO A 2 -0.30 -10.12 15.95
N PHE A 3 -1.25 -11.01 15.68
CA PHE A 3 -2.05 -11.66 16.71
C PHE A 3 -2.56 -13.02 16.22
N PRO A 4 -2.95 -13.94 17.11
CA PRO A 4 -3.47 -15.23 16.69
C PRO A 4 -4.80 -15.10 15.93
N ILE A 5 -4.96 -15.92 14.89
CA ILE A 5 -6.19 -16.02 14.09
C ILE A 5 -6.72 -17.46 14.12
N ASP A 6 -8.04 -17.60 14.00
CA ASP A 6 -8.71 -18.89 13.83
C ASP A 6 -8.43 -19.46 12.43
N ILE A 7 -8.07 -20.75 12.36
CA ILE A 7 -7.74 -21.46 11.11
C ILE A 7 -8.86 -21.37 10.07
N LYS A 8 -10.13 -21.21 10.50
CA LYS A 8 -11.26 -21.07 9.57
C LYS A 8 -11.10 -19.90 8.60
N TYR A 9 -10.48 -18.78 9.02
CA TYR A 9 -10.28 -17.61 8.16
C TYR A 9 -9.16 -17.83 7.14
N ILE A 10 -8.21 -18.70 7.44
CA ILE A 10 -7.22 -19.18 6.48
C ILE A 10 -7.92 -20.07 5.44
N SER A 11 -8.77 -21.00 5.88
CA SER A 11 -9.55 -21.86 4.98
C SER A 11 -10.54 -21.08 4.11
N GLU A 12 -11.20 -20.05 4.63
CA GLU A 12 -12.03 -19.13 3.82
C GLU A 12 -11.20 -18.45 2.72
N THR A 13 -9.96 -18.06 3.05
CA THR A 13 -9.04 -17.42 2.10
C THR A 13 -8.56 -18.40 1.04
N GLU A 14 -8.26 -19.64 1.41
CA GLU A 14 -7.95 -20.73 0.48
C GLU A 14 -9.10 -20.99 -0.50
N GLN A 15 -10.34 -21.04 0.01
CA GLN A 15 -11.54 -21.18 -0.80
C GLN A 15 -11.74 -19.99 -1.76
N GLU A 16 -11.55 -18.74 -1.29
CA GLU A 16 -11.69 -17.56 -2.14
C GLU A 16 -10.61 -17.49 -3.24
N LEU A 17 -9.40 -17.98 -2.97
CA LEU A 17 -8.30 -17.99 -3.92
C LEU A 17 -8.24 -19.26 -4.78
N GLU A 18 -9.07 -20.27 -4.49
CA GLU A 18 -9.02 -21.62 -5.08
C GLU A 18 -7.60 -22.24 -5.01
N LEU A 19 -6.91 -21.98 -3.89
CA LEU A 19 -5.51 -22.34 -3.66
C LEU A 19 -5.32 -22.83 -2.21
N ILE A 20 -4.28 -23.64 -1.99
CA ILE A 20 -3.90 -24.16 -0.68
C ILE A 20 -2.56 -23.56 -0.27
N PHE A 21 -2.50 -22.95 0.92
CA PHE A 21 -1.26 -22.41 1.47
C PHE A 21 -0.37 -23.52 2.05
N PRO A 22 0.97 -23.36 2.00
CA PRO A 22 1.87 -24.33 2.60
C PRO A 22 1.70 -24.36 4.13
N GLU A 23 1.83 -25.55 4.72
CA GLU A 23 1.56 -25.78 6.15
C GLU A 23 2.44 -24.92 7.07
N SER A 24 3.69 -24.67 6.66
CA SER A 24 4.62 -23.78 7.37
C SER A 24 4.08 -22.35 7.46
N PHE A 25 3.48 -21.84 6.37
CA PHE A 25 2.88 -20.51 6.33
C PHE A 25 1.60 -20.44 7.16
N LYS A 26 0.73 -21.44 7.05
CA LYS A 26 -0.50 -21.52 7.86
C LYS A 26 -0.15 -21.56 9.35
N THR A 27 0.78 -22.43 9.76
CA THR A 27 1.22 -22.54 11.16
C THR A 27 1.75 -21.22 11.70
N LYS A 28 2.56 -20.51 10.92
CA LYS A 28 3.06 -19.17 11.28
C LYS A 28 1.90 -18.20 11.44
N MET A 29 1.02 -18.12 10.46
CA MET A 29 -0.03 -17.10 10.40
C MET A 29 -1.14 -17.32 11.43
N THR A 30 -1.42 -18.58 11.81
CA THR A 30 -2.32 -18.93 12.93
C THR A 30 -1.82 -18.35 14.25
N LYS A 31 -0.50 -18.36 14.49
CA LYS A 31 0.11 -17.77 15.71
C LYS A 31 0.21 -16.26 15.61
N GLU A 32 0.65 -15.77 14.46
CA GLU A 32 0.99 -14.37 14.22
C GLU A 32 0.45 -13.92 12.85
N ASN A 33 -0.82 -13.54 12.85
CA ASN A 33 -1.51 -13.07 11.66
C ASN A 33 -0.98 -11.68 11.26
N GLY A 34 -0.26 -11.63 10.15
CA GLY A 34 0.50 -10.46 9.70
C GLY A 34 1.85 -10.33 10.42
N GLY A 35 2.27 -9.10 10.69
CA GLY A 35 3.55 -8.83 11.36
C GLY A 35 4.61 -8.34 10.37
N GLU A 36 5.87 -8.40 10.79
CA GLU A 36 7.01 -7.88 10.05
C GLU A 36 8.03 -8.99 9.85
N LEU A 37 8.69 -9.03 8.69
CA LEU A 37 9.83 -9.89 8.43
C LEU A 37 10.95 -9.07 7.80
N THR A 38 12.19 -9.40 8.12
CA THR A 38 13.37 -8.71 7.60
C THR A 38 14.16 -9.70 6.75
N THR A 39 14.46 -9.32 5.52
CA THR A 39 15.39 -10.02 4.64
C THR A 39 16.71 -9.27 4.58
N LYS A 40 17.70 -9.81 3.87
CA LYS A 40 18.98 -9.11 3.64
C LYS A 40 18.78 -7.75 2.94
N ASP A 41 17.78 -7.68 2.07
CA ASP A 41 17.59 -6.55 1.17
C ASP A 41 16.52 -5.56 1.68
N ASP A 42 15.53 -6.01 2.46
CA ASP A 42 14.32 -5.24 2.75
C ASP A 42 13.65 -5.61 4.09
N ASP A 43 12.90 -4.66 4.65
CA ASP A 43 11.92 -4.88 5.71
C ASP A 43 10.52 -4.99 5.10
N TRP A 44 9.78 -6.02 5.49
CA TRP A 44 8.52 -6.36 4.87
C TRP A 44 7.39 -6.40 5.89
N GLN A 45 6.27 -5.81 5.53
CA GLN A 45 5.01 -5.95 6.24
C GLN A 45 4.25 -7.13 5.68
N ILE A 46 4.06 -8.17 6.50
CA ILE A 46 3.29 -9.37 6.14
C ILE A 46 1.80 -9.02 6.12
N PHE A 47 1.14 -9.39 5.04
CA PHE A 47 -0.30 -9.21 4.92
C PHE A 47 -1.04 -10.21 5.81
N PRO A 48 -1.99 -9.77 6.66
CA PRO A 48 -2.81 -10.66 7.44
C PRO A 48 -3.80 -11.45 6.57
N PHE A 49 -4.29 -12.57 7.08
CA PHE A 49 -5.58 -13.13 6.69
C PHE A 49 -6.71 -12.28 7.27
N PHE A 50 -7.82 -12.21 6.54
CA PHE A 50 -8.95 -11.37 6.93
C PHE A 50 -9.71 -11.97 8.10
N ASP A 51 -9.66 -11.33 9.26
CA ASP A 51 -10.30 -11.79 10.49
C ASP A 51 -11.62 -11.03 10.69
N LYS A 52 -12.73 -11.74 10.46
CA LYS A 52 -14.10 -11.19 10.54
C LYS A 52 -14.76 -11.37 11.92
N SER A 53 -13.99 -11.77 12.94
CA SER A 53 -14.57 -12.12 14.25
C SER A 53 -15.19 -10.94 14.99
N ASP A 54 -14.60 -9.75 14.87
CA ASP A 54 -15.11 -8.51 15.47
C ASP A 54 -14.66 -7.27 14.67
N HIS A 55 -15.31 -6.13 14.94
CA HIS A 55 -15.03 -4.86 14.24
C HIS A 55 -13.57 -4.40 14.33
N LYS A 56 -12.89 -4.65 15.47
CA LYS A 56 -11.50 -4.27 15.68
C LYS A 56 -10.57 -5.18 14.88
N ARG A 57 -10.88 -6.47 14.78
CA ARG A 57 -10.17 -7.46 13.97
C ARG A 57 -10.32 -7.19 12.48
N ILE A 58 -11.53 -6.86 12.03
CA ILE A 58 -11.81 -6.44 10.66
C ILE A 58 -10.97 -5.21 10.31
N SER A 59 -11.00 -4.17 11.15
CA SER A 59 -10.23 -2.94 10.89
C SER A 59 -8.72 -3.19 10.83
N ARG A 60 -8.18 -4.11 11.64
CA ARG A 60 -6.74 -4.41 11.67
C ARG A 60 -6.27 -5.32 10.54
N THR A 61 -7.20 -6.05 9.91
CA THR A 61 -6.90 -7.01 8.84
C THR A 61 -7.49 -6.59 7.50
N ALA A 62 -7.93 -5.33 7.37
CA ALA A 62 -8.53 -4.83 6.14
C ALA A 62 -7.57 -4.95 4.94
N ASN A 63 -6.26 -4.76 5.17
CA ASN A 63 -5.20 -4.93 4.16
C ASN A 63 -4.75 -6.39 4.07
N HIS A 64 -5.67 -7.32 3.80
CA HIS A 64 -5.41 -8.76 3.84
C HIS A 64 -4.81 -9.34 2.55
N ILE A 65 -4.24 -10.54 2.63
CA ILE A 65 -3.55 -11.25 1.52
C ILE A 65 -4.34 -11.25 0.22
N VAL A 66 -5.64 -11.59 0.26
CA VAL A 66 -6.47 -11.63 -0.95
C VAL A 66 -6.57 -10.25 -1.61
N LEU A 67 -6.76 -9.21 -0.80
CA LEU A 67 -6.88 -7.83 -1.29
C LEU A 67 -5.58 -7.41 -1.97
N GLU A 68 -4.47 -7.55 -1.26
CA GLU A 68 -3.14 -7.16 -1.69
C GLU A 68 -2.69 -7.96 -2.92
N THR A 69 -3.02 -9.25 -2.99
CA THR A 69 -2.76 -10.09 -4.17
C THR A 69 -3.55 -9.62 -5.39
N LYS A 70 -4.83 -9.29 -5.22
CA LYS A 70 -5.64 -8.75 -6.33
C LYS A 70 -5.10 -7.41 -6.82
N GLN A 71 -4.60 -6.56 -5.91
CA GLN A 71 -3.92 -5.32 -6.26
C GLN A 71 -2.62 -5.57 -7.03
N ALA A 72 -1.79 -6.49 -6.55
CA ALA A 72 -0.52 -6.84 -7.16
C ALA A 72 -0.70 -7.42 -8.57
N ARG A 73 -1.73 -8.24 -8.81
CA ARG A 73 -2.07 -8.78 -10.15
C ARG A 73 -2.44 -7.73 -11.19
N ASN A 74 -2.72 -6.49 -10.80
CA ASN A 74 -2.97 -5.41 -11.75
C ASN A 74 -1.69 -4.84 -12.37
N TRP A 75 -0.52 -5.17 -11.82
CA TRP A 75 0.75 -4.87 -12.46
C TRP A 75 0.95 -5.84 -13.61
N GLY A 76 1.15 -5.33 -14.83
CA GLY A 76 1.17 -6.15 -16.05
C GLY A 76 2.28 -7.21 -16.09
N ASN A 77 3.29 -7.09 -15.22
CA ASN A 77 4.43 -7.97 -15.05
C ASN A 77 4.38 -8.78 -13.73
N PHE A 78 3.27 -8.74 -12.99
CA PHE A 78 3.09 -9.58 -11.82
C PHE A 78 2.75 -11.02 -12.22
N PRO A 79 3.29 -12.06 -11.55
CA PRO A 79 2.98 -13.44 -11.87
C PRO A 79 1.48 -13.73 -11.72
N ALA A 80 0.82 -14.16 -12.81
CA ALA A 80 -0.63 -14.36 -12.83
C ALA A 80 -1.13 -15.32 -11.73
N ASN A 81 -0.34 -16.35 -11.43
CA ASN A 81 -0.61 -17.36 -10.41
C ASN A 81 0.08 -17.07 -9.06
N GLY A 82 0.77 -15.94 -8.92
CA GLY A 82 1.42 -15.55 -7.67
C GLY A 82 0.43 -15.04 -6.63
N ILE A 83 0.77 -15.27 -5.36
CA ILE A 83 0.07 -14.73 -4.19
C ILE A 83 1.02 -13.80 -3.45
N ALA A 84 0.68 -12.53 -3.35
CA ALA A 84 1.44 -11.55 -2.59
C ALA A 84 1.19 -11.76 -1.09
N ILE A 85 2.25 -11.95 -0.32
CA ILE A 85 2.18 -12.26 1.12
C ILE A 85 2.80 -11.18 2.01
N ALA A 86 3.61 -10.28 1.44
CA ALA A 86 4.17 -9.14 2.16
C ALA A 86 4.57 -8.02 1.19
N SER A 87 4.68 -6.78 1.68
CA SER A 87 5.21 -5.62 0.93
C SER A 87 6.30 -4.88 1.70
N ASN A 88 7.29 -4.34 0.97
CA ASN A 88 8.28 -3.42 1.54
C ASN A 88 7.81 -1.95 1.58
N GLY A 89 6.58 -1.67 1.14
CA GLY A 89 6.01 -0.33 1.06
C GLY A 89 6.55 0.54 -0.07
N SER A 90 7.36 -0.02 -0.98
CA SER A 90 7.95 0.66 -2.15
C SER A 90 7.63 -0.06 -3.46
N GLY A 91 6.50 -0.77 -3.50
CA GLY A 91 5.98 -1.47 -4.68
C GLY A 91 6.40 -2.94 -4.82
N ASP A 92 7.45 -3.40 -4.12
CA ASP A 92 7.89 -4.80 -4.23
C ASP A 92 7.06 -5.70 -3.30
N PHE A 93 6.95 -6.98 -3.67
CA PHE A 93 6.20 -7.98 -2.92
C PHE A 93 7.01 -9.25 -2.66
N LEU A 94 6.76 -9.88 -1.51
CA LEU A 94 7.05 -11.30 -1.34
C LEU A 94 5.91 -12.13 -1.86
N LEU A 95 6.24 -13.21 -2.57
CA LEU A 95 5.30 -14.09 -3.22
C LEU A 95 5.39 -15.52 -2.71
N LEU A 96 4.24 -16.18 -2.70
CA LEU A 96 4.13 -17.63 -2.85
C LEU A 96 3.72 -17.94 -4.29
N LEU A 97 4.36 -18.94 -4.89
CA LEU A 97 4.03 -19.46 -6.21
C LEU A 97 3.50 -20.89 -6.09
N PRO A 98 2.62 -21.34 -7.00
CA PRO A 98 2.19 -22.73 -7.04
C PRO A 98 3.35 -23.71 -7.23
N THR A 99 3.18 -24.94 -6.74
CA THR A 99 4.12 -26.03 -7.00
C THR A 99 4.06 -26.40 -8.48
N LYS A 100 5.12 -27.08 -8.95
CA LYS A 100 5.19 -27.54 -10.35
C LYS A 100 4.18 -28.66 -10.62
N GLU A 101 3.87 -29.45 -9.59
CA GLU A 101 3.02 -30.63 -9.66
C GLU A 101 1.53 -30.27 -9.56
N ASN A 102 1.16 -29.24 -8.80
CA ASN A 102 -0.23 -28.86 -8.56
C ASN A 102 -0.38 -27.34 -8.51
N GLN A 103 -1.04 -26.78 -9.53
CA GLN A 103 -1.29 -25.34 -9.64
C GLN A 103 -2.21 -24.78 -8.54
N GLN A 104 -2.95 -25.65 -7.84
CA GLN A 104 -3.78 -25.28 -6.69
C GLN A 104 -3.03 -25.32 -5.35
N GLN A 105 -1.80 -25.82 -5.33
CA GLN A 105 -1.00 -25.91 -4.10
C GLN A 105 0.16 -24.94 -4.16
N LEU A 106 0.27 -24.03 -3.18
CA LEU A 106 1.39 -23.10 -3.09
C LEU A 106 2.64 -23.80 -2.53
N SER A 107 3.79 -23.56 -3.16
CA SER A 107 5.11 -23.96 -2.66
C SER A 107 5.39 -23.25 -1.33
N SER A 108 6.20 -23.87 -0.47
CA SER A 108 6.71 -23.19 0.73
C SER A 108 7.78 -22.14 0.41
N GLU A 109 8.36 -22.21 -0.79
CA GLU A 109 9.43 -21.32 -1.22
C GLU A 109 8.93 -19.88 -1.32
N ILE A 110 9.75 -18.96 -0.82
CA ILE A 110 9.43 -17.54 -0.79
C ILE A 110 10.23 -16.83 -1.87
N PHE A 111 9.53 -16.04 -2.67
CA PHE A 111 10.13 -15.27 -3.76
C PHE A 111 9.97 -13.78 -3.52
N SER A 112 10.94 -12.97 -3.95
CA SER A 112 10.81 -11.53 -4.08
C SER A 112 10.44 -11.19 -5.51
N TRP A 113 9.43 -10.37 -5.71
CA TRP A 113 9.07 -9.80 -7.00
C TRP A 113 9.34 -8.31 -7.03
N PHE A 114 10.00 -7.86 -8.08
CA PHE A 114 10.40 -6.47 -8.29
C PHE A 114 9.47 -5.81 -9.30
N HIS A 115 8.69 -4.82 -8.85
CA HIS A 115 7.60 -4.27 -9.66
C HIS A 115 8.07 -3.55 -10.94
N GLU A 116 9.29 -3.03 -10.95
CA GLU A 116 9.86 -2.29 -12.09
C GLU A 116 10.31 -3.23 -13.21
N THR A 117 10.88 -4.39 -12.88
CA THR A 117 11.45 -5.34 -13.87
C THR A 117 10.54 -6.53 -14.12
N GLY A 118 9.64 -6.86 -13.19
CA GLY A 118 8.89 -8.10 -13.19
C GLY A 118 9.70 -9.32 -12.78
N GLU A 119 10.97 -9.14 -12.40
CA GLU A 119 11.84 -10.23 -12.00
C GLU A 119 11.33 -10.89 -10.72
N VAL A 120 11.37 -12.22 -10.70
CA VAL A 120 11.01 -13.04 -9.54
C VAL A 120 12.23 -13.83 -9.09
N ARG A 121 12.65 -13.64 -7.84
CA ARG A 121 13.84 -14.27 -7.28
C ARG A 121 13.50 -15.06 -6.02
N LYS A 122 13.88 -16.34 -5.96
CA LYS A 122 13.78 -17.13 -4.72
C LYS A 122 14.71 -16.54 -3.65
N ILE A 123 14.19 -16.35 -2.45
CA ILE A 123 14.94 -15.78 -1.32
C ILE A 123 14.95 -16.67 -0.07
N ALA A 124 14.04 -17.64 0.05
CA ALA A 124 14.02 -18.63 1.14
C ALA A 124 13.27 -19.90 0.71
N ASN A 125 13.49 -21.02 1.40
CA ASN A 125 12.69 -22.25 1.17
C ASN A 125 11.39 -22.27 1.97
N HIS A 126 11.35 -21.56 3.11
CA HIS A 126 10.21 -21.50 4.01
C HIS A 126 10.13 -20.12 4.69
N ILE A 127 8.93 -19.68 5.05
CA ILE A 127 8.71 -18.40 5.76
C ILE A 127 9.43 -18.33 7.11
N THR A 128 9.71 -19.48 7.73
CA THR A 128 10.37 -19.58 9.04
C THR A 128 11.88 -19.36 8.99
N GLU A 129 12.48 -19.30 7.78
CA GLU A 129 13.90 -19.00 7.62
C GLU A 129 14.21 -17.51 7.83
N PHE A 130 13.20 -16.64 7.81
CA PHE A 130 13.40 -15.23 8.12
C PHE A 130 13.50 -15.02 9.63
N ASN A 131 14.58 -14.36 10.04
CA ASN A 131 14.71 -13.90 11.43
C ASN A 131 13.69 -12.78 11.65
N PHE A 132 12.70 -13.04 12.51
CA PHE A 132 11.93 -11.97 13.13
C PHE A 132 12.90 -11.10 13.93
N PRO A 133 12.86 -9.78 13.82
CA PRO A 133 13.93 -8.94 14.36
C PRO A 133 14.07 -9.11 15.89
N ILE A 134 15.01 -9.95 16.31
CA ILE A 134 15.84 -9.70 17.48
C ILE A 134 16.98 -8.85 16.96
N SER A 135 16.96 -7.58 17.33
CA SER A 135 17.90 -6.54 16.95
C SER A 135 19.36 -7.03 16.87
N LYS A 136 19.95 -7.07 15.67
CA LYS A 136 21.32 -6.59 15.36
C LYS A 136 21.67 -6.70 13.87
N PRO A 137 22.65 -5.90 13.38
CA PRO A 137 22.69 -5.42 12.01
C PRO A 137 23.60 -6.27 11.13
N ILE A 138 23.15 -6.66 9.93
CA ILE A 138 24.05 -7.17 8.90
C ILE A 138 23.64 -6.64 7.52
N HIS A 139 24.63 -5.98 6.89
CA HIS A 139 24.73 -5.42 5.53
C HIS A 139 23.47 -5.33 4.66
N LYS A 140 22.79 -4.19 4.84
CA LYS A 140 21.63 -3.71 4.07
C LYS A 140 22.03 -3.32 2.64
N LYS A 141 21.19 -3.67 1.64
CA LYS A 141 20.95 -2.71 0.55
C LYS A 141 20.23 -1.54 1.20
N GLN A 142 20.83 -0.36 1.15
CA GLN A 142 20.45 0.76 2.00
C GLN A 142 19.14 1.38 1.49
N ILE A 143 17.98 0.80 1.86
CA ILE A 143 16.75 1.58 1.89
C ILE A 143 16.86 2.52 3.08
N ILE A 144 17.14 3.78 2.78
CA ILE A 144 17.28 4.82 3.77
C ILE A 144 15.93 5.53 3.84
N ARG A 145 15.24 5.35 4.98
CA ARG A 145 14.09 6.17 5.33
C ARG A 145 14.56 7.29 6.22
N GLN A 146 14.32 8.52 5.80
CA GLN A 146 14.66 9.69 6.59
C GLN A 146 13.48 10.64 6.72
N LYS A 147 13.33 11.18 7.92
CA LYS A 147 12.36 12.24 8.18
C LYS A 147 12.92 13.54 7.64
N LEU A 148 12.13 14.23 6.84
CA LEU A 148 12.50 15.53 6.28
C LEU A 148 11.73 16.66 7.00
N THR A 149 12.38 17.81 7.15
CA THR A 149 11.78 19.06 7.65
C THR A 149 11.35 20.00 6.53
N SER A 150 11.85 19.75 5.32
CA SER A 150 11.58 20.48 4.10
C SER A 150 11.80 19.55 2.90
N LEU A 151 11.19 19.86 1.76
CA LEU A 151 11.39 19.13 0.51
C LEU A 151 11.64 20.09 -0.64
N LYS A 152 12.64 19.80 -1.45
CA LYS A 152 12.82 20.41 -2.76
C LYS A 152 13.20 19.31 -3.75
N THR A 153 12.44 19.21 -4.83
CA THR A 153 12.62 18.21 -5.87
C THR A 153 13.11 18.88 -7.16
N ASP A 154 13.75 18.10 -8.03
CA ASP A 154 14.18 18.51 -9.37
C ASP A 154 13.01 18.73 -10.33
N TYR A 155 11.85 18.13 -10.05
CA TYR A 155 10.60 18.33 -10.78
C TYR A 155 9.72 19.47 -10.24
N GLY A 156 10.27 20.34 -9.39
CA GLY A 156 9.67 21.64 -9.04
C GLY A 156 8.64 21.60 -7.90
N PHE A 157 8.54 20.50 -7.16
CA PHE A 157 7.85 20.46 -5.87
C PHE A 157 8.76 21.04 -4.78
N ARG A 158 8.27 22.05 -4.04
CA ARG A 158 8.97 22.64 -2.92
C ARG A 158 8.06 22.87 -1.72
N LEU A 159 8.57 22.58 -0.53
CA LEU A 159 7.91 22.81 0.75
C LEU A 159 8.98 23.13 1.80
N ASP A 160 9.05 24.39 2.22
CA ASP A 160 10.13 24.85 3.12
C ASP A 160 9.94 24.38 4.56
N ASN A 161 8.69 24.16 5.00
CA ASN A 161 8.37 23.67 6.34
C ASN A 161 7.22 22.67 6.26
N ILE A 162 7.33 21.55 6.97
CA ILE A 162 6.23 20.57 7.05
C ILE A 162 5.21 21.03 8.10
N PRO A 163 3.94 21.31 7.72
CA PRO A 163 2.94 21.77 8.66
C PRO A 163 2.56 20.66 9.64
N SER A 164 2.49 20.99 10.94
CA SER A 164 1.95 20.07 11.96
C SER A 164 0.47 19.74 11.65
N PRO A 165 0.01 18.48 11.81
CA PRO A 165 0.68 17.34 12.47
C PRO A 165 1.43 16.39 11.51
N TRP A 166 1.74 16.81 10.29
CA TRP A 166 2.34 15.95 9.28
C TRP A 166 3.79 15.60 9.59
N THR A 167 4.17 14.38 9.26
CA THR A 167 5.56 13.95 9.15
C THR A 167 5.85 13.59 7.71
N LEU A 168 6.86 14.24 7.11
CA LEU A 168 7.36 13.89 5.78
C LEU A 168 8.47 12.85 5.91
N MET A 169 8.33 11.77 5.15
CA MET A 169 9.33 10.71 5.02
C MET A 169 9.81 10.64 3.57
N GLU A 170 11.12 10.65 3.39
CA GLU A 170 11.76 10.22 2.14
C GLU A 170 12.20 8.77 2.29
N THR A 171 11.93 7.96 1.27
CA THR A 171 12.43 6.60 1.12
C THR A 171 13.34 6.55 -0.10
N VAL A 172 14.65 6.44 0.15
CA VAL A 172 15.69 6.31 -0.88
C VAL A 172 16.04 4.85 -1.02
N SER A 173 16.09 4.34 -2.25
CA SER A 173 16.61 3.02 -2.59
C SER A 173 17.67 3.15 -3.67
N SER A 174 18.70 2.28 -3.64
CA SER A 174 19.94 2.45 -4.43
C SER A 174 19.73 2.51 -5.95
N ASN A 175 18.58 2.05 -6.46
CA ASN A 175 18.27 2.00 -7.89
C ASN A 175 16.91 2.62 -8.25
N LYS A 176 16.20 3.26 -7.31
CA LYS A 176 14.85 3.80 -7.53
C LYS A 176 14.82 5.31 -7.25
N PRO A 177 13.97 6.08 -7.95
CA PRO A 177 13.72 7.46 -7.57
C PRO A 177 13.17 7.52 -6.15
N SER A 178 13.58 8.55 -5.39
CA SER A 178 13.10 8.75 -4.03
C SER A 178 11.58 8.84 -3.98
N PHE A 179 10.98 8.09 -3.06
CA PHE A 179 9.56 8.18 -2.76
C PHE A 179 9.32 9.11 -1.57
N TYR A 180 8.38 10.04 -1.70
CA TYR A 180 8.06 11.01 -0.66
C TYR A 180 6.63 10.84 -0.20
N ALA A 181 6.42 10.71 1.11
CA ALA A 181 5.09 10.64 1.68
C ALA A 181 4.95 11.42 2.99
N PHE A 182 3.83 12.12 3.11
CA PHE A 182 3.38 12.76 4.33
C PHE A 182 2.44 11.82 5.08
N GLN A 183 2.59 11.75 6.39
CA GLN A 183 1.78 10.89 7.24
C GLN A 183 1.24 11.64 8.46
N ILE A 184 -0.02 11.37 8.81
CA ILE A 184 -0.59 11.63 10.14
C ILE A 184 -0.91 10.30 10.81
N GLY A 185 -0.57 10.15 12.09
CA GLY A 185 -0.86 8.93 12.87
C GLY A 185 0.20 7.85 12.71
N LYS A 186 -0.12 6.61 13.10
CA LYS A 186 0.81 5.47 13.01
C LYS A 186 0.47 4.60 11.79
N GLY A 187 1.44 4.20 10.99
CA GLY A 187 1.23 3.37 9.80
C GLY A 187 0.54 4.12 8.66
N THR A 188 -0.30 3.44 7.88
CA THR A 188 -0.96 3.97 6.66
C THR A 188 -2.32 4.62 6.91
N GLU A 189 -2.58 5.08 8.15
CA GLU A 189 -3.89 5.63 8.55
C GLU A 189 -4.30 6.88 7.78
N CYS A 190 -3.34 7.72 7.39
CA CYS A 190 -3.55 8.90 6.56
C CYS A 190 -2.23 9.22 5.86
N LEU A 191 -2.16 8.92 4.57
CA LEU A 191 -0.95 9.04 3.76
C LEU A 191 -1.21 10.00 2.61
N VAL A 192 -0.26 10.89 2.34
CA VAL A 192 -0.20 11.67 1.11
C VAL A 192 1.08 11.28 0.41
N SER A 193 0.99 10.69 -0.78
CA SER A 193 2.16 10.45 -1.63
C SER A 193 2.33 11.57 -2.65
N LEU A 194 3.60 11.89 -2.91
CA LEU A 194 4.02 12.73 -4.04
C LEU A 194 4.34 11.84 -5.22
N GLU A 195 3.67 12.10 -6.33
CA GLU A 195 3.67 11.23 -7.50
C GLU A 195 3.98 12.04 -8.76
N THR A 196 4.54 11.41 -9.80
CA THR A 196 5.04 12.12 -11.01
C THR A 196 4.31 11.79 -12.32
N SER A 197 3.41 10.80 -12.32
CA SER A 197 2.51 10.46 -13.44
C SER A 197 1.01 10.53 -13.13
N PHE A 198 0.27 11.55 -13.60
CA PHE A 198 -1.17 11.71 -13.37
C PHE A 198 -2.01 11.32 -14.61
N PRO A 199 -3.15 10.63 -14.47
CA PRO A 199 -4.02 10.25 -15.60
C PRO A 199 -4.90 11.43 -16.08
N THR A 200 -4.29 12.51 -16.58
CA THR A 200 -4.99 13.78 -16.95
C THR A 200 -6.16 13.59 -17.91
N LYS A 201 -6.07 12.64 -18.84
CA LYS A 201 -7.16 12.35 -19.80
C LYS A 201 -8.42 11.77 -19.14
N GLN A 202 -8.30 11.25 -17.93
CA GLN A 202 -9.39 10.65 -17.17
C GLN A 202 -10.01 11.62 -16.17
N LEU A 203 -9.59 12.89 -16.15
CA LEU A 203 -10.01 13.86 -15.13
C LEU A 203 -11.53 13.89 -14.94
N GLU A 204 -12.28 13.99 -16.04
CA GLU A 204 -13.76 14.03 -16.05
C GLU A 204 -14.43 12.65 -16.14
N ASN A 205 -13.67 11.56 -16.14
CA ASN A 205 -14.21 10.22 -16.25
C ASN A 205 -14.51 9.65 -14.86
N ASP A 206 -15.72 9.89 -14.36
CA ASP A 206 -16.15 9.39 -13.05
C ASP A 206 -16.01 7.87 -12.92
N LYS A 207 -16.33 7.12 -13.98
CA LYS A 207 -16.18 5.66 -13.98
C LYS A 207 -14.72 5.25 -13.74
N TYR A 208 -13.76 5.94 -14.36
CA TYR A 208 -12.34 5.67 -14.13
C TYR A 208 -11.95 5.85 -12.65
N TRP A 209 -12.38 6.94 -12.01
CA TRP A 209 -12.03 7.21 -10.61
C TRP A 209 -12.72 6.26 -9.63
N LEU A 210 -13.97 5.88 -9.91
CA LEU A 210 -14.70 4.88 -9.14
C LEU A 210 -14.03 3.50 -9.28
N ASP A 211 -13.70 3.08 -10.50
CA ASP A 211 -13.01 1.83 -10.77
C ASP A 211 -11.59 1.83 -10.16
N LEU A 212 -10.87 2.97 -10.19
CA LEU A 212 -9.57 3.13 -9.55
C LEU A 212 -9.68 3.04 -8.02
N TRP A 213 -10.68 3.67 -7.41
CA TRP A 213 -10.93 3.54 -5.97
C TRP A 213 -11.25 2.09 -5.60
N VAL A 214 -12.12 1.41 -6.35
CA VAL A 214 -12.44 -0.02 -6.11
C VAL A 214 -11.19 -0.87 -6.27
N LYS A 215 -10.39 -0.62 -7.31
CA LYS A 215 -9.14 -1.33 -7.57
C LYS A 215 -8.14 -1.17 -6.42
N GLU A 216 -7.93 0.05 -5.93
CA GLU A 216 -6.92 0.35 -4.91
C GLU A 216 -7.38 0.09 -3.47
N THR A 217 -8.70 -0.02 -3.23
CA THR A 217 -9.23 -0.44 -1.92
C THR A 217 -9.61 -1.91 -1.89
N GLY A 218 -9.82 -2.53 -3.06
CA GLY A 218 -10.39 -3.86 -3.31
C GLY A 218 -11.63 -4.22 -2.50
N LEU A 219 -12.36 -3.21 -2.02
CA LEU A 219 -13.66 -3.40 -1.42
C LEU A 219 -14.68 -3.72 -2.52
N LYS A 220 -15.32 -4.89 -2.43
CA LYS A 220 -16.48 -5.26 -3.27
C LYS A 220 -17.69 -4.44 -2.83
N LYS A 221 -17.74 -3.16 -3.21
CA LYS A 221 -18.92 -2.30 -3.05
C LYS A 221 -19.65 -2.18 -4.37
N ASN A 222 -20.98 -2.06 -4.32
CA ASN A 222 -21.71 -1.62 -5.49
C ASN A 222 -21.22 -0.19 -5.83
N ILE A 223 -20.96 0.10 -7.10
CA ILE A 223 -20.53 1.44 -7.55
C ILE A 223 -21.58 2.48 -7.12
N ASP A 224 -22.86 2.09 -7.05
CA ASP A 224 -23.97 2.91 -6.55
C ASP A 224 -23.85 3.31 -5.06
N ASP A 225 -22.92 2.72 -4.32
CA ASP A 225 -22.60 3.05 -2.92
C ASP A 225 -21.38 3.97 -2.78
N LEU A 226 -20.80 4.38 -3.90
CA LEU A 226 -19.68 5.32 -3.97
C LEU A 226 -20.19 6.70 -4.43
N ASN A 227 -19.59 7.72 -3.86
CA ASN A 227 -19.81 9.11 -4.23
C ASN A 227 -18.48 9.70 -4.72
N ILE A 228 -18.57 10.44 -5.80
CA ILE A 228 -17.49 11.28 -6.32
C ILE A 228 -17.81 12.74 -6.04
N GLU A 229 -16.82 13.49 -5.54
CA GLU A 229 -16.92 14.93 -5.31
C GLU A 229 -15.73 15.63 -5.96
N ARG A 230 -15.97 16.84 -6.45
CA ARG A 230 -14.97 17.67 -7.15
C ARG A 230 -15.02 19.08 -6.57
N PRO A 231 -14.47 19.29 -5.35
CA PRO A 231 -14.50 20.62 -4.76
C PRO A 231 -13.63 21.58 -5.58
N GLU A 232 -14.09 22.82 -5.69
CA GLU A 232 -13.30 23.90 -6.27
C GLU A 232 -12.17 24.27 -5.32
N LEU A 233 -10.93 24.15 -5.80
CA LEU A 233 -9.73 24.63 -5.13
C LEU A 233 -8.99 25.55 -6.11
N GLU A 234 -8.54 26.71 -5.62
CA GLU A 234 -8.03 27.79 -6.47
C GLU A 234 -6.91 27.36 -7.43
N ASN A 235 -5.96 26.55 -6.94
CA ASN A 235 -4.78 26.13 -7.70
C ASN A 235 -4.75 24.62 -8.00
N TYR A 236 -5.84 23.90 -7.72
CA TYR A 236 -5.84 22.44 -7.80
C TYR A 236 -7.17 21.90 -8.34
N SER A 237 -7.08 20.92 -9.23
CA SER A 237 -8.20 20.03 -9.53
C SER A 237 -8.19 18.92 -8.49
N CYS A 238 -9.31 18.73 -7.80
CA CYS A 238 -9.49 17.70 -6.80
C CYS A 238 -10.54 16.69 -7.24
N ILE A 239 -10.20 15.41 -7.20
CA ILE A 239 -11.16 14.31 -7.24
C ILE A 239 -11.19 13.65 -5.88
N ILE A 240 -12.38 13.50 -5.31
CA ILE A 240 -12.61 12.78 -4.06
C ILE A 240 -13.50 11.60 -4.38
N VAL A 241 -13.07 10.39 -4.02
CA VAL A 241 -13.94 9.21 -4.06
C VAL A 241 -14.06 8.64 -2.65
N LYS A 242 -15.31 8.46 -2.22
CA LYS A 242 -15.66 7.91 -0.91
C LYS A 242 -16.88 7.01 -1.00
N SER A 243 -17.03 6.11 -0.05
CA SER A 243 -18.27 5.35 0.08
C SER A 243 -19.33 6.10 0.92
N LYS A 244 -20.59 5.66 0.87
CA LYS A 244 -21.68 6.15 1.76
C LYS A 244 -21.30 6.10 3.25
N ASN A 245 -20.47 5.15 3.66
CA ASN A 245 -19.97 5.00 5.04
C ASN A 245 -18.67 5.79 5.31
N TRP A 246 -18.34 6.76 4.44
CA TRP A 246 -17.25 7.74 4.57
C TRP A 246 -15.82 7.24 4.58
N THR A 247 -15.55 5.93 4.53
CA THR A 247 -14.17 5.42 4.52
C THR A 247 -13.98 4.14 3.69
N PRO A 248 -12.75 3.90 3.18
CA PRO A 248 -11.63 4.87 3.06
C PRO A 248 -11.97 5.99 2.04
N VAL A 249 -11.36 7.16 2.18
CA VAL A 249 -11.50 8.27 1.22
C VAL A 249 -10.20 8.45 0.48
N PHE A 250 -10.28 8.47 -0.85
CA PHE A 250 -9.12 8.76 -1.69
C PHE A 250 -9.33 10.12 -2.32
N TYR A 251 -8.25 10.88 -2.37
CA TYR A 251 -8.21 12.19 -2.97
C TYR A 251 -7.06 12.21 -3.96
N TRP A 252 -7.32 12.77 -5.14
CA TRP A 252 -6.31 13.01 -6.16
C TRP A 252 -6.28 14.50 -6.46
N PHE A 253 -5.11 15.12 -6.30
CA PHE A 253 -4.90 16.55 -6.48
C PHE A 253 -3.91 16.80 -7.59
N LYS A 254 -4.40 17.44 -8.65
CA LYS A 254 -3.59 17.89 -9.77
C LYS A 254 -3.37 19.39 -9.64
N SER A 255 -2.13 19.84 -9.61
CA SER A 255 -1.82 21.28 -9.63
C SER A 255 -2.21 21.90 -10.97
N HIS A 256 -2.71 23.13 -10.95
CA HIS A 256 -2.89 23.95 -12.16
C HIS A 256 -1.59 24.65 -12.58
N LEU A 257 -0.58 24.65 -11.71
CA LEU A 257 0.69 25.34 -11.92
C LEU A 257 1.75 24.46 -12.58
N THR A 258 1.56 23.13 -12.58
CA THR A 258 2.53 22.16 -13.12
C THR A 258 1.87 20.81 -13.43
N GLU A 259 2.39 20.13 -14.45
CA GLU A 259 2.03 18.75 -14.80
C GLU A 259 3.08 17.73 -14.32
N LYS A 260 4.16 18.18 -13.66
CA LYS A 260 5.30 17.33 -13.31
C LYS A 260 5.08 16.48 -12.06
N TRP A 261 4.14 16.90 -11.21
CA TRP A 261 3.81 16.18 -9.99
C TRP A 261 2.35 16.34 -9.63
N TYR A 262 1.85 15.42 -8.81
CA TYR A 262 0.53 15.45 -8.21
C TYR A 262 0.57 14.82 -6.82
N LEU A 263 -0.49 15.04 -6.05
CA LEU A 263 -0.61 14.49 -4.72
C LEU A 263 -1.78 13.51 -4.68
N LYS A 264 -1.55 12.38 -4.03
CA LYS A 264 -2.59 11.40 -3.74
C LYS A 264 -2.70 11.23 -2.24
N MET A 265 -3.87 11.52 -1.69
CA MET A 265 -4.16 11.30 -0.27
C MET A 265 -5.07 10.09 -0.11
N THR A 266 -4.72 9.20 0.81
CA THR A 266 -5.54 8.04 1.19
C THR A 266 -5.79 8.07 2.70
N THR A 267 -7.02 7.76 3.11
CA THR A 267 -7.38 7.63 4.53
C THR A 267 -7.71 6.19 4.88
N GLY A 268 -7.45 5.83 6.14
CA GLY A 268 -7.85 4.56 6.71
C GLY A 268 -9.36 4.48 6.96
N ALA A 269 -9.84 3.25 7.19
CA ALA A 269 -11.25 2.93 7.40
C ALA A 269 -11.92 3.64 8.60
N SER A 270 -11.15 4.21 9.53
CA SER A 270 -11.64 4.85 10.77
C SER A 270 -11.53 6.38 10.78
N ARG A 271 -11.03 6.99 9.69
CA ARG A 271 -10.59 8.39 9.62
C ARG A 271 -11.29 9.14 8.48
N HIS A 272 -12.18 10.08 8.80
CA HIS A 272 -12.91 10.85 7.78
C HIS A 272 -13.33 12.28 8.16
N LYS A 273 -13.03 12.77 9.37
CA LYS A 273 -13.37 14.15 9.79
C LYS A 273 -12.13 14.89 10.27
N GLY A 274 -11.74 15.93 9.53
CA GLY A 274 -10.61 16.81 9.86
C GLY A 274 -9.37 16.61 8.99
N ASP A 275 -9.14 15.40 8.46
CA ASP A 275 -7.90 15.10 7.72
C ASP A 275 -7.77 15.90 6.42
N PHE A 276 -8.86 16.13 5.69
CA PHE A 276 -8.84 17.01 4.51
C PHE A 276 -8.45 18.45 4.89
N LYS A 277 -8.97 18.96 6.01
CA LYS A 277 -8.60 20.29 6.52
C LYS A 277 -7.12 20.37 6.89
N GLU A 278 -6.57 19.30 7.47
CA GLU A 278 -5.14 19.19 7.74
C GLU A 278 -4.32 19.07 6.45
N PHE A 279 -4.86 18.43 5.42
CA PHE A 279 -4.24 18.35 4.11
C PHE A 279 -4.19 19.68 3.37
N ILE A 280 -5.23 20.52 3.48
CA ILE A 280 -5.21 21.89 2.94
C ILE A 280 -3.99 22.67 3.45
N LYS A 281 -3.58 22.47 4.71
CA LYS A 281 -2.35 23.10 5.23
C LYS A 281 -1.10 22.71 4.45
N ILE A 282 -1.01 21.47 3.94
CA ILE A 282 0.08 21.10 3.03
C ILE A 282 -0.04 21.92 1.75
N LEU A 283 -1.22 21.89 1.10
CA LEU A 283 -1.45 22.58 -0.18
C LEU A 283 -1.08 24.07 -0.13
N ASP A 284 -1.46 24.76 0.94
CA ASP A 284 -1.21 26.19 1.15
C ASP A 284 0.27 26.54 1.34
N ASN A 285 1.10 25.56 1.73
CA ASN A 285 2.54 25.75 1.96
C ASN A 285 3.40 25.29 0.78
N ILE A 286 2.81 24.61 -0.23
CA ILE A 286 3.55 24.18 -1.42
C ILE A 286 3.93 25.39 -2.26
N GLN A 287 5.21 25.44 -2.61
CA GLN A 287 5.75 26.34 -3.62
C GLN A 287 6.04 25.53 -4.88
N VAL A 288 5.72 26.10 -6.03
CA VAL A 288 6.04 25.50 -7.34
C VAL A 288 7.16 26.32 -7.94
N ASP A 289 8.36 25.73 -8.03
CA ASP A 289 9.47 26.36 -8.76
C ASP A 289 9.07 26.39 -10.24
N ARG A 290 8.85 27.61 -10.78
CA ARG A 290 8.49 27.85 -12.19
C ARG A 290 9.66 27.56 -13.13
#